data_AF-B2TM17-F1
#
_entry.id   AF-B2TM17-F1
#
_cell.length_a   1.000
_cell.length_b   1.000
_cell.length_c   1.000
_cell.angle_alpha   90.00
_cell.angle_beta   90.00
_cell.angle_gamma   90.00
#
_symmetry.space_group_name_H-M   'P 1'
#
loop_
_entity.id
_entity.type
_entity.pdbx_description
1 polymer ?
#
loop_
_entity_poly.entity_id
_entity_poly.type
_entity_poly.pdbx_seq_one_letter_code
_entity_poly.pdbx_strand_id
1 'polypeptide(L)'
;MKELEVNKQLPVIKTNYEDVKASLSETMNKYKGLVVTEESLQDCKATQKELAGLRNKIDGFRKTVKKEMEVPIKSFESNCKELIGLIADTEQPIKDGINVFDNKRREEKKHQAEELIKTYVLELELDEKYSKQLTVIDKYLNLSVSKKSVKEDICSRAGALKLQQDAEIRELEQLKASIDVYVNAANADINTKLKADDFYKYIKYGHDITRISALIKEQHDKIKEAENPKPIEQPKEEKTVEPIKQEVSIPIDTKQPSKEEKFYFYELKVIANKENMLELNKLLKTPGFKYEVVSQGIVNK
;
A
#
# COMPACT_ATOMS: atom_id res chain seq x y z
N MET A 1 26.30 18.20 -33.97
CA MET A 1 27.46 18.23 -33.05
C MET A 1 28.65 17.65 -33.79
N LYS A 2 29.87 18.16 -33.56
CA LYS A 2 31.08 17.54 -34.09
C LYS A 2 31.53 16.44 -33.14
N GLU A 3 31.93 15.30 -33.66
CA GLU A 3 32.42 14.18 -32.87
C GLU A 3 33.92 14.36 -32.58
N LEU A 4 34.39 13.80 -31.46
CA LEU A 4 35.80 13.83 -31.09
C LEU A 4 36.57 12.81 -31.96
N GLU A 5 37.40 13.29 -32.89
CA GLU A 5 38.27 12.43 -33.68
C GLU A 5 39.61 12.18 -32.97
N VAL A 6 39.95 10.92 -32.74
CA VAL A 6 41.22 10.52 -32.09
C VAL A 6 42.12 9.84 -33.11
N ASN A 7 43.18 10.52 -33.52
CA ASN A 7 44.22 9.94 -34.36
C ASN A 7 45.25 9.20 -33.48
N LYS A 8 45.09 7.89 -33.31
CA LYS A 8 45.96 7.07 -32.44
C LYS A 8 47.21 6.62 -33.19
N GLN A 9 48.38 7.11 -32.78
CA GLN A 9 49.66 6.45 -33.04
C GLN A 9 50.16 5.81 -31.73
N LEU A 10 50.33 4.49 -31.74
CA LEU A 10 50.91 3.79 -30.58
C LEU A 10 52.39 4.22 -30.45
N PRO A 11 52.84 4.63 -29.26
CA PRO A 11 54.25 4.97 -29.08
C PRO A 11 55.11 3.70 -29.22
N VAL A 12 55.97 3.68 -30.23
CA VAL A 12 56.98 2.62 -30.42
C VAL A 12 58.25 3.04 -29.70
N ILE A 13 58.54 2.43 -28.55
CA ILE A 13 59.78 2.69 -27.82
C ILE A 13 60.87 1.78 -28.39
N LYS A 14 61.74 2.33 -29.24
CA LYS A 14 62.97 1.66 -29.66
C LYS A 14 64.05 1.91 -28.61
N THR A 15 64.67 0.84 -28.13
CA THR A 15 65.78 0.90 -27.17
C THR A 15 66.96 0.09 -27.73
N ASN A 16 68.17 0.40 -27.30
CA ASN A 16 69.37 -0.38 -27.57
C ASN A 16 69.46 -1.61 -26.63
N TYR A 17 68.33 -2.27 -26.36
CA TYR A 17 68.21 -3.32 -25.36
C TYR A 17 69.18 -4.48 -25.59
N GLU A 18 69.31 -4.95 -26.83
CA GLU A 18 70.20 -6.07 -27.15
C GLU A 18 71.68 -5.72 -26.90
N ASP A 19 72.11 -4.51 -27.25
CA ASP A 19 73.49 -4.04 -27.02
C ASP A 19 73.80 -3.93 -25.52
N VAL A 20 72.86 -3.33 -24.76
CA VAL A 20 73.00 -3.16 -23.30
C VAL A 20 72.98 -4.51 -22.60
N LYS A 21 72.13 -5.45 -23.05
CA LYS A 21 72.03 -6.79 -22.49
C LYS A 21 73.30 -7.61 -22.75
N ALA A 22 73.85 -7.54 -23.96
CA ALA A 22 75.09 -8.22 -24.31
C ALA A 22 76.26 -7.72 -23.44
N SER A 23 76.41 -6.40 -23.33
CA SER A 23 77.45 -5.76 -22.50
C SER A 23 77.28 -6.08 -21.01
N LEU A 24 76.05 -6.05 -20.47
CA LEU A 24 75.80 -6.44 -19.08
C LEU A 24 76.14 -7.91 -18.84
N SER A 25 75.76 -8.81 -19.77
CA SER A 25 75.96 -10.25 -19.61
C SER A 25 77.43 -10.62 -19.62
N GLU A 26 78.21 -10.01 -20.51
CA GLU A 26 79.67 -10.19 -20.55
C GLU A 26 80.35 -9.66 -19.28
N THR A 27 79.92 -8.48 -18.81
CA THR A 27 80.43 -7.89 -17.57
C THR A 27 80.07 -8.74 -16.36
N MET A 28 78.81 -9.19 -16.23
CA MET A 28 78.35 -10.02 -15.12
C MET A 28 79.01 -11.40 -15.09
N ASN A 29 79.33 -11.99 -16.24
CA ASN A 29 80.02 -13.28 -16.31
C ASN A 29 81.44 -13.23 -15.73
N LYS A 30 82.14 -12.09 -15.85
CA LYS A 30 83.49 -11.89 -15.26
C LYS A 30 83.50 -11.97 -13.73
N TYR A 31 82.36 -11.72 -13.09
CA TYR A 31 82.23 -11.70 -11.63
C TYR A 31 81.46 -12.89 -11.08
N LYS A 32 81.00 -13.80 -11.94
CA LYS A 32 80.24 -14.99 -11.56
C LYS A 32 81.19 -16.02 -10.93
N GLY A 33 81.17 -16.14 -9.61
CA GLY A 33 82.06 -17.04 -8.85
C GLY A 33 83.34 -16.39 -8.33
N LEU A 34 83.45 -15.06 -8.35
CA LEU A 34 84.58 -14.33 -7.77
C LEU A 34 84.60 -14.47 -6.24
N VAL A 35 85.71 -14.94 -5.66
CA VAL A 35 85.94 -15.00 -4.22
C VAL A 35 86.68 -13.73 -3.80
N VAL A 36 86.06 -12.91 -2.94
CA VAL A 36 86.63 -11.64 -2.49
C VAL A 36 87.77 -11.92 -1.49
N THR A 37 88.98 -11.49 -1.86
CA THR A 37 90.20 -11.51 -1.02
C THR A 37 90.58 -10.09 -0.59
N GLU A 38 91.47 -9.94 0.39
CA GLU A 38 91.92 -8.61 0.87
C GLU A 38 92.50 -7.73 -0.23
N GLU A 39 93.23 -8.31 -1.19
CA GLU A 39 93.82 -7.61 -2.33
C GLU A 39 92.78 -7.22 -3.41
N SER A 40 91.66 -7.95 -3.54
CA SER A 40 90.62 -7.73 -4.57
C SER A 40 89.40 -6.94 -4.07
N LEU A 41 89.34 -6.64 -2.77
CA LEU A 41 88.22 -5.98 -2.11
C LEU A 41 87.90 -4.60 -2.69
N GLN A 42 88.94 -3.84 -3.06
CA GLN A 42 88.79 -2.47 -3.55
C GLN A 42 88.15 -2.44 -4.95
N ASP A 43 88.59 -3.33 -5.84
CA ASP A 43 88.03 -3.47 -7.19
C ASP A 43 86.59 -3.99 -7.15
N CYS A 44 86.29 -4.96 -6.28
CA CYS A 44 84.92 -5.46 -6.08
C CYS A 44 83.96 -4.35 -5.64
N LYS A 45 84.40 -3.45 -4.74
CA LYS A 45 83.59 -2.29 -4.31
C LYS A 45 83.37 -1.29 -5.44
N ALA A 46 84.38 -1.05 -6.29
CA ALA A 46 84.25 -0.18 -7.45
C ALA A 46 83.24 -0.73 -8.46
N THR A 47 83.35 -2.00 -8.83
CA THR A 47 82.41 -2.68 -9.73
C THR A 47 81.00 -2.72 -9.17
N GLN A 48 80.83 -3.01 -7.87
CA GLN A 48 79.50 -2.98 -7.23
C GLN A 48 78.85 -1.60 -7.35
N LYS A 49 79.61 -0.52 -7.13
CA LYS A 49 79.14 0.85 -7.26
C LYS A 49 78.75 1.18 -8.71
N GLU A 50 79.51 0.71 -9.69
CA GLU A 50 79.19 0.88 -11.11
C GLU A 50 77.92 0.13 -11.51
N LEU A 51 77.75 -1.14 -11.10
CA LEU A 51 76.54 -1.93 -11.35
C LEU A 51 75.31 -1.32 -10.68
N ALA A 52 75.45 -0.84 -9.44
CA ALA A 52 74.39 -0.11 -8.75
C ALA A 52 74.02 1.19 -9.48
N GLY A 53 75.02 1.94 -9.97
CA GLY A 53 74.81 3.13 -10.78
C GLY A 53 74.08 2.84 -12.10
N LEU A 54 74.46 1.76 -12.79
CA LEU A 54 73.83 1.33 -14.04
C LEU A 54 72.38 0.87 -13.82
N ARG A 55 72.12 0.09 -12.75
CA ARG A 55 70.76 -0.27 -12.32
C ARG A 55 69.89 0.95 -12.09
N ASN A 56 70.41 1.95 -11.37
CA ASN A 56 69.68 3.18 -11.07
C ASN A 56 69.43 4.01 -12.34
N LYS A 57 70.36 4.05 -13.29
CA LYS A 57 70.17 4.70 -14.59
C LYS A 57 69.08 4.03 -15.42
N ILE A 58 69.03 2.69 -15.46
CA ILE A 58 67.99 1.93 -16.17
C ILE A 58 66.61 2.20 -15.55
N ASP A 59 66.49 2.15 -14.22
CA ASP A 59 65.22 2.44 -13.55
C ASP A 59 64.81 3.91 -13.68
N GLY A 60 65.77 4.83 -13.66
CA GLY A 60 65.55 6.25 -13.94
C GLY A 60 65.02 6.48 -15.36
N PHE A 61 65.66 5.90 -16.37
CA PHE A 61 65.21 5.95 -17.77
C PHE A 61 63.79 5.41 -17.93
N ARG A 62 63.49 4.24 -17.33
CA ARG A 62 62.14 3.67 -17.32
C ARG A 62 61.11 4.63 -16.73
N LYS A 63 61.41 5.25 -15.59
CA LYS A 63 60.51 6.19 -14.90
C LYS A 63 60.29 7.46 -15.71
N THR A 64 61.34 8.04 -16.30
CA THR A 64 61.27 9.24 -17.12
C THR A 64 60.42 9.01 -18.37
N VAL A 65 60.74 7.97 -19.16
CA VAL A 65 59.99 7.64 -20.38
C VAL A 65 58.52 7.34 -20.06
N LYS A 66 58.24 6.57 -18.99
CA LYS A 66 56.85 6.34 -18.54
C LYS A 66 56.13 7.65 -18.22
N LYS A 67 56.78 8.56 -17.49
CA LYS A 67 56.17 9.85 -17.10
C LYS A 67 55.89 10.71 -18.32
N GLU A 68 56.82 10.80 -19.27
CA GLU A 68 56.66 11.55 -20.52
C GLU A 68 55.51 11.01 -21.37
N MET A 69 55.37 9.68 -21.49
CA MET A 69 54.26 9.09 -22.25
C MET A 69 52.91 9.15 -21.52
N GLU A 70 52.90 9.22 -20.18
CA GLU A 70 51.66 9.43 -19.42
C GLU A 70 51.10 10.85 -19.57
N VAL A 71 51.93 11.86 -19.85
CA VAL A 71 51.50 13.26 -20.02
C VAL A 71 50.42 13.41 -21.10
N PRO A 72 50.60 12.94 -22.35
CA PRO A 72 49.56 13.06 -23.38
C PRO A 72 48.30 12.24 -23.05
N ILE A 73 48.44 11.10 -22.36
CA ILE A 73 47.28 10.30 -21.90
C ILE A 73 46.46 11.07 -20.87
N LYS A 74 47.11 11.65 -19.85
CA LYS A 74 46.44 12.45 -18.82
C LYS A 74 45.82 13.72 -19.39
N SER A 75 46.48 14.36 -20.36
CA SER A 75 45.95 15.52 -21.08
C SER A 75 44.69 15.14 -21.87
N PHE A 76 44.72 14.03 -22.61
CA PHE A 76 43.55 13.49 -23.31
C PHE A 76 42.38 13.18 -22.35
N GLU A 77 42.65 12.46 -21.24
CA GLU A 77 41.63 12.18 -20.23
C GLU A 77 41.03 13.46 -19.61
N SER A 78 41.87 14.46 -19.34
CA SER A 78 41.43 15.76 -18.83
C SER A 78 40.53 16.47 -19.82
N ASN A 79 40.92 16.52 -21.10
CA ASN A 79 40.12 17.13 -22.16
C ASN A 79 38.77 16.43 -22.32
N CYS A 80 38.73 15.09 -22.27
CA CYS A 80 37.47 14.36 -22.29
C CYS A 80 36.57 14.67 -21.08
N LYS A 81 37.15 14.75 -19.87
CA LYS A 81 36.39 15.10 -18.65
C LYS A 81 35.84 16.52 -18.71
N GLU A 82 36.62 17.47 -19.23
CA GLU A 82 36.17 18.84 -19.44
C GLU A 82 35.00 18.91 -20.41
N LEU A 83 35.10 18.21 -21.56
CA LEU A 83 34.00 18.11 -22.52
C LEU A 83 32.74 17.48 -21.94
N ILE A 84 32.86 16.42 -21.14
CA ILE A 84 31.73 15.80 -20.42
C ILE A 84 31.13 16.80 -19.41
N GLY A 85 31.97 17.54 -18.69
CA GLY A 85 31.55 18.58 -17.75
C GLY A 85 30.72 19.67 -18.42
N LEU A 86 31.19 20.20 -19.56
CA LEU A 86 30.46 21.21 -20.35
C LEU A 86 29.08 20.71 -20.82
N ILE A 87 29.00 19.43 -21.22
CA ILE A 87 27.73 18.80 -21.59
C ILE A 87 26.82 18.72 -20.36
N ALA A 88 27.32 18.22 -19.23
CA ALA A 88 26.55 18.09 -18.00
C ALA A 88 26.00 19.44 -17.48
N ASP A 89 26.82 20.49 -17.51
CA ASP A 89 26.44 21.85 -17.12
C ASP A 89 25.30 22.39 -17.98
N THR A 90 25.21 21.97 -19.25
CA THR A 90 24.14 22.36 -20.17
C THR A 90 22.92 21.44 -20.05
N GLU A 91 23.11 20.14 -19.83
CA GLU A 91 22.04 19.15 -19.67
C GLU A 91 21.24 19.34 -18.40
N GLN A 92 21.90 19.69 -17.29
CA GLN A 92 21.28 19.85 -15.98
C GLN A 92 20.11 20.85 -15.98
N PRO A 93 20.26 22.12 -16.42
CA PRO A 93 19.15 23.06 -16.46
C PRO A 93 18.03 22.65 -17.44
N ILE A 94 18.36 21.94 -18.53
CA ILE A 94 17.35 21.41 -19.47
C ILE A 94 16.51 20.33 -18.78
N LYS A 95 17.17 19.40 -18.07
CA LYS A 95 16.50 18.34 -17.32
C LYS A 95 15.62 18.92 -16.21
N ASP A 96 16.12 19.92 -15.50
CA ASP A 96 15.37 20.61 -14.45
C ASP A 96 14.17 21.37 -15.04
N GLY A 97 14.36 22.04 -16.18
CA GLY A 97 13.28 22.70 -16.93
C GLY A 97 12.19 21.72 -17.40
N ILE A 98 12.58 20.56 -17.92
CA ILE A 98 11.64 19.48 -18.29
C ILE A 98 10.85 19.03 -17.06
N ASN A 99 11.53 18.79 -15.93
CA ASN A 99 10.86 18.37 -14.70
C ASN A 99 9.87 19.41 -14.19
N VAL A 100 10.21 20.70 -14.24
CA VAL A 100 9.30 21.80 -13.86
C VAL A 100 8.06 21.81 -14.75
N PHE A 101 8.24 21.68 -16.07
CA PHE A 101 7.12 21.68 -17.00
C PHE A 101 6.23 20.44 -16.87
N ASP A 102 6.84 19.26 -16.71
CA ASP A 102 6.13 18.01 -16.49
C ASP A 102 5.36 18.03 -15.18
N ASN A 103 5.96 18.53 -14.09
CA ASN A 103 5.27 18.68 -12.80
C ASN A 103 4.09 19.65 -12.93
N LYS A 104 4.28 20.80 -13.58
CA LYS A 104 3.19 21.76 -13.83
C LYS A 104 2.05 21.12 -14.61
N ARG A 105 2.35 20.38 -15.68
CA ARG A 105 1.36 19.69 -16.50
C ARG A 105 0.64 18.57 -15.74
N ARG A 106 1.31 17.91 -14.80
CA ARG A 106 0.68 16.94 -13.88
C ARG A 106 -0.28 17.62 -12.92
N GLU A 107 0.08 18.76 -12.35
CA GLU A 107 -0.82 19.51 -11.45
C GLU A 107 -2.03 20.08 -12.22
N GLU A 108 -1.84 20.59 -13.44
CA GLU A 108 -2.95 21.01 -14.30
C GLU A 108 -3.92 19.86 -14.60
N LYS A 109 -3.41 18.65 -14.83
CA LYS A 109 -4.24 17.44 -15.01
C LYS A 109 -4.99 17.06 -13.74
N LYS A 110 -4.35 17.18 -12.58
CA LYS A 110 -4.98 16.96 -11.28
C LYS A 110 -6.14 17.91 -11.08
N HIS A 111 -5.92 19.22 -11.27
CA HIS A 111 -6.98 20.22 -11.14
C HIS A 111 -8.12 19.99 -12.13
N GLN A 112 -7.82 19.64 -13.39
CA GLN A 112 -8.87 19.29 -14.35
C GLN A 112 -9.69 18.07 -13.90
N ALA A 113 -9.05 17.06 -13.31
CA ALA A 113 -9.77 15.91 -12.77
C ALA A 113 -10.62 16.29 -11.55
N GLU A 114 -10.11 17.13 -10.65
CA GLU A 114 -10.85 17.66 -9.49
C GLU A 114 -12.08 18.48 -9.93
N GLU A 115 -11.92 19.34 -10.94
CA GLU A 115 -13.03 20.10 -11.52
C GLU A 115 -14.08 19.19 -12.14
N LEU A 116 -13.67 18.21 -12.94
CA LEU A 116 -14.59 17.23 -13.52
C LEU A 116 -15.35 16.46 -12.44
N ILE A 117 -14.66 16.02 -11.38
CA ILE A 117 -15.27 15.34 -10.23
C ILE A 117 -16.33 16.24 -9.58
N LYS A 118 -15.99 17.50 -9.29
CA LYS A 118 -16.95 18.47 -8.72
C LYS A 118 -18.17 18.66 -9.61
N THR A 119 -17.96 18.81 -10.91
CA THR A 119 -19.06 18.94 -11.89
C THR A 119 -19.96 17.71 -11.85
N TYR A 120 -19.41 16.50 -11.92
CA TYR A 120 -20.21 15.27 -11.88
C TYR A 120 -20.91 15.03 -10.53
N VAL A 121 -20.29 15.44 -9.41
CA VAL A 121 -20.93 15.39 -8.09
C VAL A 121 -22.16 16.28 -8.03
N LEU A 122 -22.08 17.48 -8.61
CA LEU A 122 -23.21 18.42 -8.70
C LEU A 122 -24.27 17.95 -9.71
N GLU A 123 -23.86 17.52 -10.89
CA GLU A 123 -24.78 17.07 -11.95
C GLU A 123 -25.58 15.82 -11.55
N LEU A 124 -24.96 14.89 -10.81
CA LEU A 124 -25.61 13.65 -10.36
C LEU A 124 -26.21 13.75 -8.96
N GLU A 125 -26.12 14.90 -8.30
CA GLU A 125 -26.61 15.13 -6.92
C GLU A 125 -26.15 14.02 -5.96
N LEU A 126 -24.84 13.75 -5.99
CA LEU A 126 -24.23 12.71 -5.16
C LEU A 126 -24.13 13.14 -3.69
N ASP A 127 -24.64 12.31 -2.79
CA ASP A 127 -24.58 12.56 -1.35
C ASP A 127 -23.13 12.59 -0.85
N GLU A 128 -22.90 13.17 0.33
CA GLU A 128 -21.57 13.27 0.95
C GLU A 128 -20.89 11.90 1.10
N LYS A 129 -21.67 10.84 1.38
CA LYS A 129 -21.21 9.44 1.48
C LYS A 129 -20.60 8.93 0.17
N TYR A 130 -21.18 9.31 -0.97
CA TYR A 130 -20.80 8.80 -2.29
C TYR A 130 -19.79 9.71 -2.99
N SER A 131 -19.97 11.02 -2.88
CA SER A 131 -19.03 12.03 -3.42
C SER A 131 -17.62 11.86 -2.86
N LYS A 132 -17.45 11.54 -1.56
CA LYS A 132 -16.13 11.26 -0.95
C LYS A 132 -15.40 10.07 -1.56
N GLN A 133 -16.10 9.13 -2.20
CA GLN A 133 -15.50 7.97 -2.86
C GLN A 133 -14.96 8.32 -4.25
N LEU A 134 -15.43 9.42 -4.85
CA LEU A 134 -14.99 9.89 -6.15
C LEU A 134 -13.72 10.74 -6.02
N THR A 135 -12.57 10.07 -5.89
CA THR A 135 -11.26 10.70 -5.76
C THR A 135 -10.46 10.71 -7.06
N VAL A 136 -9.48 11.61 -7.15
CA VAL A 136 -8.45 11.61 -8.21
C VAL A 136 -7.53 10.41 -8.00
N ILE A 137 -7.32 9.63 -9.06
CA ILE A 137 -6.39 8.48 -9.05
C ILE A 137 -5.13 8.79 -9.84
N ASP A 138 -4.02 8.14 -9.51
CA ASP A 138 -2.70 8.36 -10.12
C ASP A 138 -2.69 8.24 -11.65
N LYS A 139 -3.56 7.38 -12.19
CA LYS A 139 -3.76 7.21 -13.64
C LYS A 139 -4.07 8.55 -14.33
N TYR A 140 -4.79 9.47 -13.68
CA TYR A 140 -5.16 10.76 -14.26
C TYR A 140 -3.97 11.73 -14.32
N LEU A 141 -2.96 11.53 -13.46
CA LEU A 141 -1.75 12.35 -13.41
C LEU A 141 -0.74 11.96 -14.51
N ASN A 142 -0.90 10.79 -15.15
CA ASN A 142 0.02 10.37 -16.20
C ASN A 142 -0.10 11.29 -17.43
N LEU A 143 1.04 11.83 -17.88
CA LEU A 143 1.12 12.77 -18.99
C LEU A 143 0.62 12.17 -20.32
N SER A 144 0.75 10.86 -20.54
CA SER A 144 0.30 10.18 -21.77
C SER A 144 -1.21 9.96 -21.84
N VAL A 145 -1.91 9.98 -20.71
CA VAL A 145 -3.36 9.69 -20.65
C VAL A 145 -4.15 10.89 -21.21
N SER A 146 -5.10 10.62 -22.10
CA SER A 146 -5.90 11.68 -22.73
C SER A 146 -6.96 12.24 -21.78
N LYS A 147 -7.28 13.53 -21.91
CA LYS A 147 -8.35 14.17 -21.13
C LYS A 147 -9.71 13.46 -21.30
N LYS A 148 -9.97 12.95 -22.50
CA LYS A 148 -11.17 12.17 -22.83
C LYS A 148 -11.26 10.89 -21.99
N SER A 149 -10.17 10.13 -21.91
CA SER A 149 -10.15 8.90 -21.11
C SER A 149 -10.36 9.18 -19.61
N VAL A 150 -9.77 10.26 -19.08
CA VAL A 150 -10.00 10.69 -17.70
C VAL A 150 -11.48 11.04 -17.48
N LYS A 151 -12.09 11.81 -18.39
CA LYS A 151 -13.51 12.18 -18.30
C LYS A 151 -14.43 10.96 -18.34
N GLU A 152 -14.19 10.01 -19.24
CA GLU A 152 -14.98 8.77 -19.35
C GLU A 152 -14.88 7.90 -18.10
N ASP A 153 -13.68 7.78 -17.53
CA ASP A 153 -13.41 7.02 -16.31
C ASP A 153 -14.12 7.65 -15.10
N ILE A 154 -14.01 8.99 -14.93
CA ILE A 154 -14.73 9.72 -13.87
C ILE A 154 -16.25 9.59 -14.05
N CYS A 155 -16.75 9.77 -15.27
CA CYS A 155 -18.18 9.66 -15.58
C CYS A 155 -18.71 8.26 -15.24
N SER A 156 -17.99 7.20 -15.64
CA SER A 156 -18.38 5.82 -15.34
C SER A 156 -18.41 5.55 -13.83
N ARG A 157 -17.38 6.00 -13.08
CA ARG A 157 -17.34 5.87 -11.62
C ARG A 157 -18.46 6.65 -10.94
N ALA A 158 -18.69 7.89 -11.37
CA ALA A 158 -19.75 8.73 -10.82
C ALA A 158 -21.14 8.13 -11.08
N GLY A 159 -21.38 7.61 -12.28
CA GLY A 159 -22.62 6.91 -12.62
C GLY A 159 -22.84 5.64 -11.80
N ALA A 160 -21.80 4.85 -11.55
CA ALA A 160 -21.89 3.68 -10.67
C ALA A 160 -22.27 4.06 -9.23
N LEU A 161 -21.67 5.13 -8.69
CA LEU A 161 -21.99 5.65 -7.37
C LEU A 161 -23.43 6.17 -7.31
N LYS A 162 -23.89 6.87 -8.36
CA LYS A 162 -25.27 7.36 -8.45
C LYS A 162 -26.27 6.20 -8.47
N LEU A 163 -26.00 5.15 -9.23
CA LEU A 163 -26.84 3.96 -9.24
C LEU A 163 -26.96 3.32 -7.85
N GLN A 164 -25.86 3.28 -7.09
CA GLN A 164 -25.85 2.77 -5.72
C GLN A 164 -26.65 3.66 -4.77
N GLN A 165 -26.49 4.98 -4.85
CA GLN A 165 -27.28 5.94 -4.08
C GLN A 165 -28.77 5.81 -4.37
N ASP A 166 -29.16 5.77 -5.65
CA ASP A 166 -30.56 5.66 -6.04
C ASP A 166 -31.16 4.31 -5.63
N ALA A 167 -30.36 3.24 -5.59
CA ALA A 167 -30.79 1.95 -5.05
C ALA A 167 -31.06 2.02 -3.54
N GLU A 168 -30.17 2.65 -2.77
CA GLU A 168 -30.35 2.86 -1.32
C GLU A 168 -31.57 3.74 -1.02
N ILE A 169 -31.79 4.81 -1.80
CA ILE A 169 -32.98 5.66 -1.70
C ILE A 169 -34.26 4.85 -1.97
N ARG A 170 -34.29 4.07 -3.05
CA ARG A 170 -35.45 3.23 -3.38
C ARG A 170 -35.75 2.19 -2.31
N GLU A 171 -34.72 1.55 -1.75
CA GLU A 171 -34.88 0.58 -0.66
C GLU A 171 -35.48 1.25 0.59
N LEU A 172 -35.00 2.44 0.94
CA LEU A 172 -35.55 3.23 2.04
C LEU A 172 -37.00 3.65 1.79
N GLU A 173 -37.35 4.06 0.57
CA GLU A 173 -38.71 4.42 0.19
C GLU A 173 -39.64 3.21 0.23
N GLN A 174 -39.21 2.05 -0.27
CA GLN A 174 -39.98 0.81 -0.21
C GLN A 174 -40.22 0.36 1.24
N LEU A 175 -39.22 0.51 2.10
CA LEU A 175 -39.37 0.20 3.53
C LEU A 175 -40.36 1.15 4.21
N LYS A 176 -40.31 2.45 3.92
CA LYS A 176 -41.29 3.43 4.43
C LYS A 176 -42.71 3.13 3.94
N ALA A 177 -42.88 2.87 2.65
CA ALA A 177 -44.18 2.51 2.08
C ALA A 177 -44.75 1.22 2.70
N SER A 178 -43.88 0.25 2.99
CA SER A 178 -44.28 -0.97 3.70
C SER A 178 -44.76 -0.66 5.12
N ILE A 179 -44.05 0.20 5.85
CA ILE A 179 -44.46 0.68 7.18
C ILE A 179 -45.81 1.38 7.11
N ASP A 180 -46.03 2.25 6.12
CA ASP A 180 -47.32 2.93 5.90
C ASP A 180 -48.46 1.92 5.73
N VAL A 181 -48.25 0.87 4.94
CA VAL A 181 -49.24 -0.21 4.77
C VAL A 181 -49.55 -0.90 6.09
N TYR A 182 -48.53 -1.26 6.88
CA TYR A 182 -48.74 -1.90 8.20
C TYR A 182 -49.46 -0.98 9.19
N VAL A 183 -49.10 0.30 9.24
CA VAL A 183 -49.72 1.29 10.13
C VAL A 183 -51.17 1.55 9.71
N ASN A 184 -51.44 1.69 8.40
CA ASN A 184 -52.80 1.87 7.89
C ASN A 184 -53.68 0.65 8.18
N ALA A 185 -53.13 -0.56 8.03
CA ALA A 185 -53.84 -1.79 8.39
C ALA A 185 -54.14 -1.85 9.90
N ALA A 186 -53.18 -1.50 10.76
CA ALA A 186 -53.38 -1.45 12.21
C ALA A 186 -54.40 -0.38 12.62
N ASN A 187 -54.42 0.77 11.94
CA ASN A 187 -55.34 1.87 12.21
C ASN A 187 -56.79 1.60 11.80
N ALA A 188 -57.08 0.50 11.09
CA ALA A 188 -58.44 0.16 10.69
C ALA A 188 -59.33 -0.23 11.90
N ASP A 189 -58.73 -0.80 12.95
CA ASP A 189 -59.44 -1.42 14.06
C ASP A 189 -59.30 -0.67 15.40
N ILE A 190 -58.65 0.51 15.42
CA ILE A 190 -58.42 1.34 16.62
C ILE A 190 -58.91 2.78 16.41
N ASN A 191 -59.42 3.42 17.48
CA ASN A 191 -59.88 4.81 17.43
C ASN A 191 -58.70 5.80 17.51
N THR A 192 -57.70 5.49 18.32
CA THR A 192 -56.48 6.28 18.50
C THR A 192 -55.46 5.87 17.45
N LYS A 193 -55.42 6.61 16.34
CA LYS A 193 -54.57 6.27 15.19
C LYS A 193 -53.08 6.43 15.48
N LEU A 194 -52.32 5.39 15.16
CA LEU A 194 -50.87 5.38 15.08
C LEU A 194 -50.37 6.24 13.90
N LYS A 195 -49.23 6.90 14.06
CA LYS A 195 -48.60 7.69 12.98
C LYS A 195 -47.40 6.94 12.41
N ALA A 196 -47.33 6.80 11.09
CA ALA A 196 -46.22 6.12 10.43
C ALA A 196 -44.86 6.80 10.67
N ASP A 197 -44.85 8.13 10.80
CA ASP A 197 -43.67 8.93 11.13
C ASP A 197 -42.96 8.48 12.42
N ASP A 198 -43.73 8.01 13.41
CA ASP A 198 -43.19 7.53 14.69
C ASP A 198 -42.35 6.26 14.52
N PHE A 199 -42.55 5.52 13.42
CA PHE A 199 -41.84 4.29 13.13
C PHE A 199 -40.66 4.48 12.16
N TYR A 200 -40.61 5.57 11.40
CA TYR A 200 -39.48 5.87 10.50
C TYR A 200 -38.14 6.04 11.22
N LYS A 201 -38.16 6.45 12.50
CA LYS A 201 -36.95 6.53 13.32
C LYS A 201 -36.27 5.16 13.48
N TYR A 202 -37.03 4.06 13.47
CA TYR A 202 -36.50 2.71 13.59
C TYR A 202 -35.70 2.25 12.37
N ILE A 203 -35.97 2.83 11.19
CA ILE A 203 -35.16 2.60 9.99
C ILE A 203 -33.71 3.09 10.21
N LYS A 204 -33.54 4.26 10.84
CA LYS A 204 -32.21 4.83 11.14
C LYS A 204 -31.41 4.00 12.14
N TYR A 205 -32.09 3.22 12.99
CA TYR A 205 -31.47 2.29 13.94
C TYR A 205 -31.18 0.91 13.32
N GLY A 206 -31.44 0.72 12.02
CA GLY A 206 -31.18 -0.52 11.31
C GLY A 206 -32.21 -1.62 11.57
N HIS A 207 -33.42 -1.28 12.02
CA HIS A 207 -34.50 -2.26 12.15
C HIS A 207 -35.09 -2.61 10.78
N ASP A 208 -35.31 -3.90 10.54
CA ASP A 208 -36.00 -4.40 9.36
C ASP A 208 -37.53 -4.26 9.46
N ILE A 209 -38.22 -4.51 8.35
CA ILE A 209 -39.69 -4.41 8.30
C ILE A 209 -40.37 -5.36 9.30
N THR A 210 -39.78 -6.53 9.58
CA THR A 210 -40.34 -7.54 10.47
C THR A 210 -40.30 -7.09 11.92
N ARG A 211 -39.20 -6.47 12.34
CA ARG A 211 -39.08 -5.91 13.68
C ARG A 211 -39.98 -4.70 13.85
N ILE A 212 -40.07 -3.85 12.83
CA ILE A 212 -40.92 -2.66 12.87
C ILE A 212 -42.40 -3.05 12.88
N SER A 213 -42.83 -4.02 12.08
CA SER A 213 -44.23 -4.49 12.09
C SER A 213 -44.63 -5.14 13.42
N ALA A 214 -43.71 -5.84 14.09
CA ALA A 214 -43.93 -6.34 15.44
C ALA A 214 -44.13 -5.21 16.47
N LEU A 215 -43.35 -4.13 16.38
CA LEU A 215 -43.51 -2.94 17.24
C LEU A 215 -44.84 -2.21 16.97
N ILE A 216 -45.24 -2.10 15.70
CA ILE A 216 -46.55 -1.54 15.32
C ILE A 216 -47.67 -2.38 15.94
N LYS A 217 -47.59 -3.71 15.84
CA LYS A 217 -48.57 -4.62 16.44
C LYS A 217 -48.62 -4.49 17.96
N GLU A 218 -47.47 -4.42 18.63
CA GLU A 218 -47.41 -4.24 20.09
C GLU A 218 -48.06 -2.92 20.54
N GLN A 219 -47.82 -1.82 19.81
CA GLN A 219 -48.47 -0.54 20.11
C GLN A 219 -49.96 -0.57 19.81
N HIS A 220 -50.36 -1.18 18.70
CA HIS A 220 -51.76 -1.42 18.37
C HIS A 220 -52.48 -2.20 19.47
N ASP A 221 -51.91 -3.30 19.95
CA ASP A 221 -52.54 -4.16 20.96
C ASP A 221 -52.71 -3.40 22.29
N LYS A 222 -51.72 -2.59 22.70
CA LYS A 222 -51.82 -1.71 23.88
C LYS A 222 -52.95 -0.68 23.75
N ILE A 223 -53.11 -0.07 22.57
CA ILE A 223 -54.19 0.90 22.33
C ILE A 223 -55.54 0.20 22.36
N LYS A 224 -55.66 -0.96 21.72
CA LYS A 224 -56.90 -1.74 21.67
C LYS A 224 -57.34 -2.23 23.06
N GLU A 225 -56.39 -2.65 23.90
CA GLU A 225 -56.66 -3.00 25.31
C GLU A 225 -57.05 -1.80 26.16
N ALA A 226 -56.47 -0.62 25.90
CA ALA A 226 -56.82 0.62 26.60
C ALA A 226 -58.19 1.18 26.16
N GLU A 227 -58.58 1.01 24.89
CA GLU A 227 -59.86 1.46 24.33
C GLU A 227 -61.02 0.54 24.71
N ASN A 228 -60.76 -0.75 24.90
CA ASN A 228 -61.76 -1.73 25.29
C ASN A 228 -61.28 -2.51 26.53
N PRO A 229 -61.31 -1.89 27.73
CA PRO A 229 -60.86 -2.55 28.95
C PRO A 229 -61.74 -3.78 29.20
N LYS A 230 -61.13 -4.97 29.22
CA LYS A 230 -61.81 -6.19 29.64
C LYS A 230 -62.42 -5.96 31.03
N PRO A 231 -63.67 -6.39 31.28
CA PRO A 231 -64.25 -6.34 32.62
C PRO A 231 -63.30 -7.00 33.61
N ILE A 232 -63.01 -6.30 34.69
CA ILE A 232 -62.21 -6.79 35.82
C ILE A 232 -62.91 -8.04 36.36
N GLU A 233 -62.40 -9.24 36.07
CA GLU A 233 -62.74 -10.42 36.84
C GLU A 233 -62.12 -10.24 38.24
N GLN A 234 -63.00 -10.02 39.22
CA GLN A 234 -62.65 -9.89 40.62
C GLN A 234 -61.96 -11.17 41.12
N PRO A 235 -60.85 -11.06 41.87
CA PRO A 235 -60.20 -12.22 42.48
C PRO A 235 -61.07 -12.78 43.62
N LYS A 236 -61.44 -14.08 43.54
CA LYS A 236 -62.00 -14.81 44.67
C LYS A 236 -60.86 -15.34 45.55
N GLU A 237 -60.68 -14.69 46.70
CA GLU A 237 -59.92 -15.17 47.84
C GLU A 237 -60.56 -16.43 48.48
N GLU A 238 -59.75 -17.48 48.55
CA GLU A 238 -59.24 -18.09 49.78
C GLU A 238 -60.18 -18.85 50.75
N LYS A 239 -59.69 -20.05 51.14
CA LYS A 239 -59.76 -20.79 52.44
C LYS A 239 -59.96 -22.29 52.13
N THR A 240 -59.24 -23.26 52.71
CA THR A 240 -58.36 -23.31 53.88
C THR A 240 -57.56 -24.62 53.86
N VAL A 241 -56.32 -24.51 54.35
CA VAL A 241 -55.41 -25.46 55.03
C VAL A 241 -56.12 -26.59 55.82
N GLU A 242 -55.60 -27.82 56.05
CA GLU A 242 -54.30 -28.25 56.63
C GLU A 242 -54.19 -29.82 56.67
N PRO A 243 -53.18 -30.52 57.27
CA PRO A 243 -52.14 -31.28 56.55
C PRO A 243 -51.95 -32.77 56.98
N ILE A 244 -51.00 -33.51 56.37
CA ILE A 244 -49.89 -34.27 57.00
C ILE A 244 -49.14 -35.19 55.98
N LYS A 245 -47.87 -34.83 55.75
CA LYS A 245 -46.60 -35.59 55.65
C LYS A 245 -46.52 -36.97 54.94
N GLN A 246 -45.62 -37.06 53.95
CA GLN A 246 -44.23 -37.57 54.07
C GLN A 246 -43.49 -37.29 52.74
N GLU A 247 -42.60 -36.30 52.72
CA GLU A 247 -41.12 -36.45 52.76
C GLU A 247 -40.52 -37.13 51.52
N VAL A 248 -40.10 -36.30 50.54
CA VAL A 248 -38.70 -36.32 50.05
C VAL A 248 -38.26 -34.86 49.82
N SER A 249 -37.21 -34.49 50.54
CA SER A 249 -36.38 -33.28 50.57
C SER A 249 -36.37 -32.30 49.38
N ILE A 250 -36.55 -31.02 49.71
CA ILE A 250 -36.18 -29.80 48.97
C ILE A 250 -34.94 -29.18 49.69
N PRO A 251 -34.13 -28.25 49.11
CA PRO A 251 -34.60 -26.90 48.76
C PRO A 251 -34.03 -26.31 47.46
N ILE A 252 -34.91 -25.85 46.57
CA ILE A 252 -34.63 -24.80 45.58
C ILE A 252 -35.42 -23.58 46.03
N ASP A 253 -34.70 -22.59 46.56
CA ASP A 253 -35.12 -21.21 46.72
C ASP A 253 -33.84 -20.38 46.55
N THR A 254 -33.70 -19.48 45.59
CA THR A 254 -34.18 -18.09 45.72
C THR A 254 -34.14 -17.34 44.37
N LYS A 255 -35.11 -16.44 44.19
CA LYS A 255 -35.21 -15.43 43.11
C LYS A 255 -34.05 -14.42 43.10
N GLN A 256 -33.48 -14.13 41.91
CA GLN A 256 -33.26 -12.77 41.34
C GLN A 256 -32.77 -12.85 39.86
N PRO A 257 -32.98 -11.80 39.04
CA PRO A 257 -33.15 -11.93 37.58
C PRO A 257 -31.84 -11.90 36.79
N SER A 258 -31.63 -12.81 35.85
CA SER A 258 -30.56 -12.70 34.86
C SER A 258 -31.16 -12.54 33.46
N LYS A 259 -30.82 -11.41 32.82
CA LYS A 259 -31.11 -11.08 31.41
C LYS A 259 -30.90 -12.31 30.52
N GLU A 260 -31.90 -12.66 29.72
CA GLU A 260 -31.75 -13.65 28.64
C GLU A 260 -30.73 -13.14 27.61
N GLU A 261 -29.48 -13.61 27.72
CA GLU A 261 -28.48 -13.43 26.66
C GLU A 261 -28.85 -14.33 25.47
N LYS A 262 -29.41 -13.70 24.44
CA LYS A 262 -29.65 -14.35 23.14
C LYS A 262 -28.32 -14.41 22.38
N PHE A 263 -27.88 -15.61 22.02
CA PHE A 263 -26.73 -15.84 21.15
C PHE A 263 -27.19 -15.98 19.69
N TYR A 264 -26.48 -15.32 18.77
CA TYR A 264 -26.71 -15.39 17.32
C TYR A 264 -25.54 -16.12 16.65
N PHE A 265 -25.80 -16.90 15.60
CA PHE A 265 -24.76 -17.56 14.81
C PHE A 265 -24.92 -17.24 13.32
N TYR A 266 -23.80 -17.24 12.59
CA TYR A 266 -23.75 -17.07 11.13
C TYR A 266 -22.85 -18.14 10.54
N GLU A 267 -23.25 -18.73 9.42
CA GLU A 267 -22.38 -19.58 8.61
C GLU A 267 -21.71 -18.73 7.51
N LEU A 268 -20.38 -18.69 7.53
CA LEU A 268 -19.59 -17.86 6.62
C LEU A 268 -18.68 -18.73 5.76
N LYS A 269 -18.71 -18.51 4.44
CA LYS A 269 -17.72 -19.07 3.50
C LYS A 269 -16.71 -17.99 3.12
N VAL A 270 -15.49 -18.11 3.65
CA VAL A 270 -14.40 -17.16 3.38
C VAL A 270 -13.38 -17.80 2.43
N ILE A 271 -13.04 -17.09 1.35
CA ILE A 271 -12.01 -17.51 0.38
C ILE A 271 -10.96 -16.40 0.32
N ALA A 272 -9.75 -16.69 0.78
CA ALA A 272 -8.64 -15.74 0.78
C ALA A 272 -7.29 -16.46 0.61
N ASN A 273 -6.22 -15.67 0.40
CA ASN A 273 -4.86 -16.19 0.38
C ASN A 273 -4.40 -16.63 1.79
N LYS A 274 -3.27 -17.34 1.87
CA LYS A 274 -2.75 -17.91 3.12
C LYS A 274 -2.51 -16.86 4.22
N GLU A 275 -2.01 -15.69 3.84
CA GLU A 275 -1.72 -14.59 4.78
C GLU A 275 -3.00 -14.04 5.40
N ASN A 276 -4.02 -13.74 4.59
CA ASN A 276 -5.29 -13.20 5.07
C ASN A 276 -6.09 -14.23 5.88
N MET A 277 -6.02 -15.53 5.54
CA MET A 277 -6.64 -16.59 6.34
C MET A 277 -5.99 -16.74 7.73
N LEU A 278 -4.68 -16.49 7.84
CA LEU A 278 -3.98 -16.49 9.14
C LEU A 278 -4.38 -15.29 9.99
N GLU A 279 -4.54 -14.12 9.39
CA GLU A 279 -5.03 -12.93 10.08
C GLU A 279 -6.47 -13.12 10.59
N LEU A 280 -7.35 -13.70 9.77
CA LEU A 280 -8.72 -14.02 10.18
C LEU A 280 -8.75 -14.99 11.37
N ASN A 281 -7.89 -16.01 11.38
CA ASN A 281 -7.79 -16.97 12.49
C ASN A 281 -7.35 -16.27 13.79
N LYS A 282 -6.37 -15.35 13.70
CA LYS A 282 -5.97 -14.53 14.86
C LYS A 282 -7.12 -13.68 15.39
N LEU A 283 -7.91 -13.10 14.48
CA LEU A 283 -9.04 -12.25 14.84
C LEU A 283 -10.17 -13.03 15.53
N LEU A 284 -10.48 -14.23 15.03
CA LEU A 284 -11.50 -15.12 15.62
C LEU A 284 -11.11 -15.73 16.97
N LYS A 285 -9.82 -15.71 17.34
CA LYS A 285 -9.32 -16.15 18.66
C LYS A 285 -9.39 -15.08 19.74
N THR A 286 -9.86 -13.87 19.42
CA THR A 286 -10.07 -12.79 20.38
C THR A 286 -11.24 -13.14 21.32
N PRO A 287 -11.15 -12.86 22.64
CA PRO A 287 -12.24 -13.14 23.58
C PRO A 287 -13.56 -12.49 23.13
N GLY A 288 -14.58 -13.31 22.91
CA GLY A 288 -15.91 -12.89 22.44
C GLY A 288 -16.48 -13.71 21.28
N PHE A 289 -15.63 -14.44 20.56
CA PHE A 289 -16.06 -15.28 19.43
C PHE A 289 -15.93 -16.78 19.75
N LYS A 290 -16.98 -17.54 19.42
CA LYS A 290 -16.93 -19.01 19.31
C LYS A 290 -17.03 -19.35 17.83
N TYR A 291 -16.11 -20.14 17.29
CA TYR A 291 -16.12 -20.54 15.88
C TYR A 291 -15.84 -22.03 15.72
N GLU A 292 -16.43 -22.62 14.68
CA GLU A 292 -16.24 -24.01 14.27
C GLU A 292 -15.94 -24.05 12.76
N VAL A 293 -14.99 -24.88 12.33
CA VAL A 293 -14.61 -25.01 10.91
C VAL A 293 -15.43 -26.14 10.30
N VAL A 294 -16.43 -25.78 9.50
CA VAL A 294 -17.36 -26.74 8.88
C VAL A 294 -16.76 -27.46 7.66
N SER A 295 -15.93 -26.78 6.85
CA SER A 295 -15.21 -27.41 5.72
C SER A 295 -13.97 -26.61 5.30
N GLN A 296 -12.93 -27.29 4.79
CA GLN A 296 -11.69 -26.67 4.31
C GLN A 296 -11.23 -27.33 3.00
N GLY A 297 -10.86 -26.53 1.99
CA GLY A 297 -10.38 -27.00 0.70
C GLY A 297 -9.69 -25.90 -0.12
N ILE A 298 -8.92 -26.27 -1.13
CA ILE A 298 -8.28 -25.32 -2.06
C ILE A 298 -9.29 -25.01 -3.17
N VAL A 299 -9.70 -23.74 -3.28
CA VAL A 299 -10.50 -23.26 -4.40
C VAL A 299 -9.53 -22.80 -5.49
N ASN A 300 -9.30 -23.66 -6.49
CA ASN A 300 -8.59 -23.24 -7.70
C ASN A 300 -9.52 -22.33 -8.52
N LYS A 301 -9.02 -21.18 -8.93
CA LYS A 301 -9.73 -20.22 -9.78
C LYS A 301 -9.75 -20.70 -11.23
#